data_AF-A0A947J5B7-F1
#
_entry.id   AF-A0A947J5B7-F1
#
_cell.length_a   1.000
_cell.length_b   1.000
_cell.length_c   1.000
_cell.angle_alpha   90.00
_cell.angle_beta   90.00
_cell.angle_gamma   90.00
#
_symmetry.space_group_name_H-M   'P 1'
#
loop_
_entity.id
_entity.type
_entity.pdbx_description
1 polymer ?
#
loop_
_entity_poly.entity_id
_entity_poly.type
_entity_poly.pdbx_seq_one_letter_code
_entity_poly.pdbx_strand_id
1 'polypeptide(L)'
;MPTGMALRDPGMRKIWPFGFNFLLFAGYASVGPFFVLYYQGLGFTGTQIGLLSGISPLITLVCAPLWTRVADKTARHRLVMVLALLTGVGAFSAFPLFRTFLPILGLSALLNVFLAPVAPLADSAAMFMLADRKDMYGRIRLGGTIGYGVAASIAGVVVHRFGIASAFWSCASLFLIAALVSRKLTYDTSAAAEHAQQGVRKLLANPHWPLFLAVSFAGGLALASFNYFFPYMKELGASASTMGLALTIGTISEIPVLFF
;
A
#
# COMPACT_ATOMS: atom_id res chain seq x y z
N MET A 1 -26.31 -8.41 18.44
CA MET A 1 -26.26 -9.65 17.63
C MET A 1 -26.89 -9.31 16.28
N PRO A 2 -26.19 -9.45 15.14
CA PRO A 2 -25.59 -10.70 14.65
C PRO A 2 -24.14 -10.52 14.14
N THR A 3 -23.15 -11.06 14.87
CA THR A 3 -21.72 -11.01 14.47
C THR A 3 -21.07 -12.39 14.50
N GLY A 4 -21.85 -13.46 14.65
CA GLY A 4 -21.35 -14.84 14.79
C GLY A 4 -21.42 -15.71 13.54
N MET A 5 -22.12 -15.28 12.48
CA MET A 5 -22.42 -16.18 11.35
C MET A 5 -21.35 -16.20 10.26
N ALA A 6 -20.59 -15.11 10.08
CA ALA A 6 -19.56 -15.02 9.03
C ALA A 6 -18.26 -15.77 9.35
N LEU A 7 -18.07 -16.22 10.60
CA LEU A 7 -16.85 -16.92 11.04
C LEU A 7 -16.93 -18.44 10.92
N ARG A 8 -18.06 -19.01 10.47
CA ARG A 8 -18.24 -20.48 10.37
C ARG A 8 -17.77 -21.09 9.05
N ASP A 9 -17.53 -20.30 8.01
CA ASP A 9 -17.04 -20.81 6.73
C ASP A 9 -15.53 -20.60 6.56
N PRO A 10 -14.71 -21.67 6.52
CA PRO A 10 -13.26 -21.60 6.34
C PRO A 10 -12.83 -20.87 5.06
N GLY A 11 -13.66 -20.90 4.01
CA GLY A 11 -13.39 -20.20 2.74
C GLY A 11 -13.52 -18.69 2.87
N MET A 12 -14.54 -18.23 3.61
CA MET A 12 -14.82 -16.81 3.82
C MET A 12 -13.75 -16.12 4.67
N ARG A 13 -13.03 -16.86 5.52
CA ARG A 13 -11.89 -16.32 6.30
C ARG A 13 -10.70 -15.90 5.42
N LYS A 14 -10.57 -16.45 4.21
CA LYS A 14 -9.46 -16.17 3.29
C LYS A 14 -9.83 -15.18 2.20
N ILE A 15 -11.08 -15.22 1.73
CA ILE A 15 -11.53 -14.41 0.59
C ILE A 15 -11.52 -12.92 0.90
N TRP A 16 -11.86 -12.52 2.13
CA TRP A 16 -11.89 -11.11 2.51
C TRP A 16 -10.50 -10.49 2.65
N PRO A 17 -9.52 -11.10 3.37
CA PRO A 17 -8.15 -10.58 3.39
C PRO A 17 -7.48 -10.60 2.02
N PHE A 18 -7.73 -11.63 1.21
CA PHE A 18 -7.21 -11.72 -0.16
C PHE A 18 -7.78 -10.61 -1.05
N GLY A 19 -9.11 -10.46 -1.08
CA GLY A 19 -9.78 -9.44 -1.86
C GLY A 19 -9.44 -8.01 -1.40
N PHE A 20 -9.26 -7.80 -0.10
CA PHE A 20 -8.78 -6.53 0.42
C PHE A 20 -7.35 -6.21 -0.04
N ASN A 21 -6.42 -7.18 0.07
CA ASN A 21 -5.05 -7.02 -0.44
C ASN A 21 -5.07 -6.72 -1.95
N PHE A 22 -5.86 -7.45 -2.73
CA PHE A 22 -6.03 -7.20 -4.14
C PHE A 22 -6.44 -5.76 -4.42
N LEU A 23 -7.52 -5.27 -3.79
CA LEU A 23 -8.02 -3.91 -4.01
C LEU A 23 -7.03 -2.84 -3.57
N LEU A 24 -6.36 -3.05 -2.43
CA LEU A 24 -5.39 -2.12 -1.89
C LEU A 24 -4.21 -1.94 -2.85
N PHE A 25 -3.57 -3.05 -3.25
CA PHE A 25 -2.41 -3.00 -4.15
C PHE A 25 -2.80 -2.65 -5.58
N ALA A 26 -4.01 -2.99 -6.04
CA ALA A 26 -4.55 -2.51 -7.30
C ALA A 26 -4.69 -0.97 -7.30
N GLY A 27 -5.18 -0.39 -6.20
CA GLY A 27 -5.26 1.07 -6.05
C GLY A 27 -3.88 1.72 -6.11
N TYR A 28 -2.91 1.19 -5.35
CA TYR A 28 -1.54 1.69 -5.40
C TYR A 28 -0.91 1.56 -6.79
N ALA A 29 -1.09 0.44 -7.48
CA ALA A 29 -0.57 0.22 -8.83
C ALA A 29 -1.19 1.15 -9.88
N SER A 30 -2.41 1.62 -9.64
CA SER A 30 -3.10 2.52 -10.56
C SER A 30 -2.41 3.88 -10.68
N VAL A 31 -1.77 4.35 -9.60
CA VAL A 31 -1.15 5.69 -9.53
C VAL A 31 0.36 5.66 -9.30
N GLY A 32 0.87 4.66 -8.57
CA GLY A 32 2.26 4.55 -8.12
C GLY A 32 3.28 4.77 -9.23
N PRO A 33 3.21 4.02 -10.35
CA PRO A 33 4.15 4.16 -11.46
C PRO A 33 4.09 5.51 -12.18
N PHE A 34 2.98 6.24 -12.03
CA PHE A 34 2.73 7.51 -12.72
C PHE A 34 3.06 8.74 -11.87
N PHE A 35 3.38 8.60 -10.58
CA PHE A 35 3.64 9.75 -9.70
C PHE A 35 4.78 10.64 -10.20
N VAL A 36 5.92 10.05 -10.54
CA VAL A 36 7.09 10.82 -11.04
C VAL A 36 6.76 11.48 -12.38
N LEU A 37 6.09 10.74 -13.29
CA LEU A 37 5.63 11.27 -14.57
C LEU A 37 4.63 12.43 -14.40
N TYR A 38 3.75 12.36 -13.41
CA TYR A 38 2.80 13.41 -13.07
C TYR A 38 3.52 14.68 -12.59
N TYR A 39 4.48 14.54 -11.67
CA TYR A 39 5.27 15.68 -11.18
C TYR A 39 6.11 16.32 -12.28
N GLN A 40 6.70 15.52 -13.17
CA GLN A 40 7.38 16.02 -14.38
C GLN A 40 6.41 16.77 -15.29
N GLY A 41 5.18 16.26 -15.48
CA GLY A 41 4.14 16.90 -16.27
C GLY A 41 3.64 18.23 -15.70
N LEU A 42 3.77 18.43 -14.38
CA LEU A 42 3.52 19.73 -13.72
C LEU A 42 4.71 20.70 -13.82
N GLY A 43 5.85 20.28 -14.38
CA GLY A 43 7.06 21.08 -14.49
C GLY A 43 7.88 21.17 -13.21
N PHE A 44 7.71 20.23 -12.26
CA PHE A 44 8.52 20.22 -11.04
C PHE A 44 9.97 19.83 -11.34
N THR A 45 10.89 20.45 -10.60
CA THR A 45 12.32 20.16 -10.74
C THR A 45 12.67 18.78 -10.19
N GLY A 46 13.78 18.20 -10.64
CA GLY A 46 14.28 16.93 -10.09
C GLY A 46 14.44 16.95 -8.57
N THR A 47 14.86 18.08 -8.00
CA THR A 47 14.96 18.27 -6.54
C THR A 47 13.59 18.20 -5.84
N GLN A 48 12.56 18.82 -6.42
CA GLN A 48 11.20 18.79 -5.87
C GLN A 48 10.61 17.37 -5.91
N ILE A 49 10.82 16.66 -7.03
CA ILE A 49 10.40 15.27 -7.20
C ILE A 49 11.13 14.36 -6.21
N GLY A 50 12.45 14.53 -6.08
CA GLY A 50 13.27 13.82 -5.11
C GLY A 50 12.81 14.06 -3.68
N LEU A 51 12.45 15.30 -3.32
CA LEU A 51 11.94 15.63 -2.00
C LEU A 51 10.58 14.97 -1.72
N LEU A 52 9.64 15.03 -2.67
CA LEU A 52 8.33 14.36 -2.56
C LEU A 52 8.48 12.85 -2.39
N SER A 53 9.40 12.25 -3.11
CA SER A 53 9.64 10.80 -3.09
C SER A 53 10.40 10.37 -1.82
N GLY A 54 11.37 11.18 -1.38
CA GLY A 54 12.24 10.89 -0.23
C GLY A 54 11.59 11.17 1.12
N ILE A 55 10.69 12.15 1.22
CA ILE A 55 9.99 12.44 2.49
C ILE A 55 8.94 11.37 2.82
N SER A 56 8.37 10.73 1.79
CA SER A 56 7.33 9.70 1.90
C SER A 56 7.71 8.52 2.83
N PRO A 57 8.87 7.84 2.66
CA PRO A 57 9.29 6.77 3.55
C PRO A 57 9.63 7.27 4.97
N LEU A 58 10.13 8.50 5.13
CA LEU A 58 10.41 9.07 6.45
C LEU A 58 9.12 9.33 7.25
N ILE A 59 8.10 9.87 6.59
CA ILE A 59 6.77 10.04 7.18
C ILE A 59 6.21 8.67 7.55
N THR A 60 6.28 7.70 6.66
CA THR A 60 5.76 6.34 6.89
C THR A 60 6.46 5.66 8.07
N LEU A 61 7.79 5.79 8.19
CA LEU A 61 8.60 5.24 9.27
C LEU A 61 8.13 5.71 10.66
N VAL A 62 7.74 6.99 10.77
CA VAL A 62 7.28 7.57 12.04
C VAL A 62 5.78 7.36 12.25
N CYS A 63 4.95 7.56 11.21
CA CYS A 63 3.51 7.54 11.33
C CYS A 63 2.92 6.13 11.42
N ALA A 64 3.51 5.12 10.77
CA ALA A 64 3.02 3.74 10.82
C ALA A 64 2.94 3.18 12.26
N PRO A 65 4.00 3.26 13.10
CA PRO A 65 3.91 2.78 14.48
C PRO A 65 2.99 3.66 15.35
N LEU A 66 2.92 4.97 15.10
CA LEU A 66 2.04 5.87 15.86
C LEU A 66 0.56 5.53 15.64
N TRP A 67 0.15 5.37 14.38
CA TRP A 67 -1.25 5.02 14.05
C TRP A 67 -1.59 3.59 14.46
N THR A 68 -0.67 2.64 14.32
CA THR A 68 -0.86 1.27 14.82
C THR A 68 -1.06 1.28 16.33
N ARG A 69 -0.26 2.06 17.08
CA ARG A 69 -0.43 2.22 18.53
C ARG A 69 -1.77 2.86 18.91
N VAL A 70 -2.26 3.83 18.12
CA VAL A 70 -3.59 4.42 18.32
C VAL A 70 -4.68 3.37 18.09
N ALA A 71 -4.57 2.58 17.03
CA ALA A 71 -5.49 1.49 16.74
C ALA A 71 -5.53 0.47 17.88
N ASP A 72 -4.37 0.05 18.39
CA ASP A 72 -4.22 -0.89 19.49
C ASP A 72 -4.80 -0.35 20.81
N LYS A 73 -4.45 0.89 21.19
CA LYS A 73 -4.95 1.50 22.43
C LYS A 73 -6.45 1.75 22.42
N THR A 74 -7.02 2.08 21.27
CA THR A 74 -8.45 2.36 21.14
C THR A 74 -9.28 1.11 20.87
N ALA A 75 -8.64 -0.02 20.56
CA ALA A 75 -9.28 -1.24 20.04
C ALA A 75 -10.20 -0.97 18.83
N ARG A 76 -9.88 0.07 18.04
CA ARG A 76 -10.68 0.56 16.91
C ARG A 76 -9.93 0.45 15.59
N HIS A 77 -9.19 -0.65 15.38
CA HIS A 77 -8.42 -0.92 14.14
C HIS A 77 -9.22 -0.72 12.86
N ARG A 78 -10.47 -1.20 12.84
CA ARG A 78 -11.37 -1.02 11.68
C ARG A 78 -11.68 0.46 11.41
N LEU A 79 -11.90 1.26 12.45
CA LEU A 79 -12.17 2.69 12.28
C LEU A 79 -10.94 3.40 11.71
N VAL A 80 -9.76 3.12 12.26
CA VAL A 80 -8.49 3.68 11.77
C VAL A 80 -8.27 3.29 10.30
N MET A 81 -8.49 2.02 9.95
CA MET A 81 -8.41 1.54 8.57
C MET A 81 -9.37 2.29 7.62
N VAL A 82 -10.64 2.42 7.99
CA VAL A 82 -11.65 3.09 7.13
C VAL A 82 -11.32 4.58 6.99
N LEU A 83 -10.96 5.26 8.08
CA LEU A 83 -10.59 6.67 8.02
C LEU A 83 -9.35 6.90 7.15
N ALA A 84 -8.33 6.04 7.28
CA ALA A 84 -7.14 6.08 6.44
C ALA A 84 -7.49 5.96 4.95
N LEU A 85 -8.31 4.96 4.59
CA LEU A 85 -8.73 4.75 3.21
C LEU A 85 -9.59 5.92 2.68
N LEU A 86 -10.54 6.43 3.47
CA LEU A 86 -11.38 7.56 3.06
C LEU A 86 -10.58 8.86 2.90
N THR A 87 -9.59 9.12 3.76
CA THR A 87 -8.64 10.21 3.56
C THR A 87 -7.86 10.01 2.26
N GLY A 88 -7.46 8.77 1.95
CA GLY A 88 -6.89 8.41 0.67
C GLY A 88 -7.80 8.74 -0.51
N VAL A 89 -9.08 8.37 -0.46
CA VAL A 89 -10.08 8.69 -1.50
C VAL A 89 -10.16 10.20 -1.72
N GLY A 90 -10.29 10.98 -0.65
CA GLY A 90 -10.37 12.44 -0.73
C GLY A 90 -9.11 13.07 -1.31
N ALA A 91 -7.94 12.68 -0.79
CA ALA A 91 -6.67 13.25 -1.22
C ALA A 91 -6.29 12.85 -2.65
N PHE A 92 -6.51 11.60 -3.06
CA PHE A 92 -6.29 11.18 -4.45
C PHE A 92 -7.27 11.86 -5.42
N SER A 93 -8.53 12.04 -5.03
CA SER A 93 -9.50 12.78 -5.86
C SER A 93 -9.15 14.25 -6.01
N ALA A 94 -8.53 14.85 -4.98
CA ALA A 94 -8.11 16.25 -4.98
C ALA A 94 -6.77 16.47 -5.70
N PHE A 95 -5.93 15.44 -5.84
CA PHE A 95 -4.59 15.54 -6.42
C PHE A 95 -4.54 16.21 -7.82
N PRO A 96 -5.43 15.86 -8.77
CA PRO A 96 -5.44 16.47 -10.10
C PRO A 96 -5.90 17.95 -10.13
N LEU A 97 -6.47 18.45 -9.03
CA LEU A 97 -6.98 19.83 -8.94
C LEU A 97 -5.85 20.84 -8.70
N PHE A 98 -4.71 20.38 -8.17
CA PHE A 98 -3.58 21.24 -7.84
C PHE A 98 -2.44 21.08 -8.83
N ARG A 99 -1.80 22.20 -9.20
CA ARG A 99 -0.67 22.23 -10.13
C ARG A 99 0.61 22.82 -9.53
N THR A 100 0.53 23.40 -8.33
CA THR A 100 1.66 24.04 -7.65
C THR A 100 2.29 23.10 -6.62
N PHE A 101 3.56 23.33 -6.32
CA PHE A 101 4.35 22.44 -5.48
C PHE A 101 3.80 22.30 -4.04
N LEU A 102 3.45 23.42 -3.39
CA LEU A 102 3.10 23.43 -1.97
C LEU A 102 1.82 22.62 -1.65
N PRO A 103 0.70 22.78 -2.39
CA PRO A 103 -0.49 21.95 -2.20
C PRO A 103 -0.23 20.47 -2.49
N ILE A 104 0.57 20.14 -3.52
CA ILE A 104 0.94 18.75 -3.83
C ILE A 104 1.79 18.15 -2.72
N LEU A 105 2.76 18.90 -2.16
CA LEU A 105 3.54 18.48 -1.01
C LEU A 105 2.64 18.20 0.21
N GLY A 106 1.68 19.10 0.48
CA GLY A 106 0.70 18.93 1.55
C GLY A 106 -0.16 17.68 1.38
N LEU A 107 -0.69 17.45 0.17
CA LEU A 107 -1.48 16.25 -0.14
C LEU A 107 -0.64 14.97 -0.06
N SER A 108 0.59 14.98 -0.57
CA SER A 108 1.50 13.83 -0.47
C SER A 108 1.85 13.53 0.98
N ALA A 109 2.12 14.55 1.80
CA ALA A 109 2.36 14.35 3.24
C ALA A 109 1.13 13.77 3.94
N LEU A 110 -0.06 14.34 3.67
CA LEU A 110 -1.33 13.84 4.21
C LEU A 110 -1.56 12.36 3.83
N LEU A 111 -1.38 12.01 2.56
CA LEU A 111 -1.49 10.62 2.08
C LEU A 111 -0.53 9.70 2.83
N ASN A 112 0.74 10.06 2.95
CA ASN A 112 1.72 9.23 3.65
C ASN A 112 1.40 9.09 5.15
N VAL A 113 0.96 10.15 5.82
CA VAL A 113 0.58 10.11 7.25
C VAL A 113 -0.59 9.16 7.47
N PHE A 114 -1.65 9.29 6.68
CA PHE A 114 -2.90 8.56 6.91
C PHE A 114 -2.89 7.15 6.33
N LEU A 115 -2.17 6.90 5.23
CA LEU A 115 -2.08 5.57 4.64
C LEU A 115 -0.98 4.70 5.25
N ALA A 116 -0.04 5.28 6.01
CA ALA A 116 1.00 4.52 6.72
C ALA A 116 0.52 3.29 7.51
N PRO A 117 -0.59 3.32 8.30
CA PRO A 117 -1.06 2.15 9.02
C PRO A 117 -1.81 1.13 8.16
N VAL A 118 -2.16 1.44 6.90
CA VAL A 118 -3.05 0.58 6.11
C VAL A 118 -2.43 -0.78 5.85
N ALA A 119 -1.18 -0.84 5.38
CA ALA A 119 -0.47 -2.09 5.16
C ALA A 119 -0.31 -2.94 6.45
N PRO A 120 0.26 -2.42 7.56
CA PRO A 120 0.42 -3.23 8.77
C PRO A 120 -0.92 -3.66 9.40
N LEU A 121 -1.97 -2.83 9.30
CA LEU A 121 -3.30 -3.23 9.75
C LEU A 121 -3.91 -4.33 8.86
N ALA A 122 -3.68 -4.28 7.54
CA ALA A 122 -4.14 -5.31 6.61
C ALA A 122 -3.47 -6.66 6.92
N ASP A 123 -2.16 -6.63 7.16
CA ASP A 123 -1.36 -7.81 7.49
C ASP A 123 -1.77 -8.40 8.83
N SER A 124 -1.98 -7.54 9.84
CA SER A 124 -2.49 -7.95 11.16
C SER A 124 -3.87 -8.61 11.07
N ALA A 125 -4.80 -8.02 10.31
CA ALA A 125 -6.12 -8.61 10.07
C ALA A 125 -6.03 -9.96 9.33
N ALA A 126 -5.18 -10.05 8.31
CA ALA A 126 -4.96 -11.30 7.57
C ALA A 126 -4.42 -12.40 8.48
N MET A 127 -3.38 -12.10 9.28
CA MET A 127 -2.79 -13.04 10.23
C MET A 127 -3.77 -13.48 11.31
N PHE A 128 -4.61 -12.57 11.81
CA PHE A 128 -5.65 -12.91 12.78
C PHE A 128 -6.73 -13.82 12.17
N MET A 129 -7.22 -13.50 10.98
CA MET A 129 -8.27 -14.28 10.31
C MET A 129 -7.80 -15.66 9.86
N LEU A 130 -6.50 -15.85 9.65
CA LEU A 130 -5.89 -17.14 9.34
C LEU A 130 -5.76 -18.08 10.56
N ALA A 131 -5.82 -17.56 11.79
CA ALA A 131 -5.71 -18.33 13.04
C ALA A 131 -4.52 -19.32 13.03
N ASP A 132 -4.78 -20.63 13.01
CA ASP A 132 -3.75 -21.68 13.02
C ASP A 132 -3.06 -21.88 11.65
N ARG A 133 -3.61 -21.30 10.58
CA ARG A 133 -3.14 -21.49 9.19
C ARG A 133 -2.26 -20.33 8.71
N LYS A 134 -1.32 -19.89 9.54
CA LYS A 134 -0.39 -18.77 9.23
C LYS A 134 0.56 -19.10 8.08
N ASP A 135 0.80 -20.38 7.81
CA ASP A 135 1.50 -20.89 6.63
C ASP A 135 0.88 -20.40 5.31
N MET A 136 -0.44 -20.14 5.33
CA MET A 136 -1.18 -19.69 4.15
C MET A 136 -1.12 -18.17 3.93
N TYR A 137 -0.36 -17.43 4.75
CA TYR A 137 -0.23 -15.99 4.63
C TYR A 137 0.30 -15.55 3.26
N GLY A 138 1.27 -16.28 2.71
CA GLY A 138 1.78 -16.04 1.35
C GLY A 138 0.66 -16.03 0.31
N ARG A 139 -0.32 -16.93 0.44
CA ARG A 139 -1.48 -16.99 -0.47
C ARG A 139 -2.47 -15.84 -0.30
N ILE A 140 -2.57 -15.26 0.89
CA ILE A 140 -3.34 -14.02 1.08
C ILE A 140 -2.60 -12.85 0.42
N ARG A 141 -1.28 -12.78 0.60
CA ARG A 141 -0.43 -11.72 0.04
C ARG A 141 -0.37 -11.76 -1.49
N LEU A 142 -0.48 -12.94 -2.10
CA LEU A 142 -0.64 -13.13 -3.55
C LEU A 142 -1.78 -12.29 -4.13
N GLY A 143 -2.86 -12.08 -3.39
CA GLY A 143 -3.95 -11.20 -3.82
C GLY A 143 -3.45 -9.80 -4.15
N GLY A 144 -2.51 -9.29 -3.35
CA GLY A 144 -1.86 -8.00 -3.58
C GLY A 144 -0.99 -7.98 -4.83
N THR A 145 -0.16 -9.00 -5.05
CA THR A 145 0.68 -9.11 -6.26
C THR A 145 -0.17 -9.20 -7.53
N ILE A 146 -1.22 -10.02 -7.52
CA ILE A 146 -2.16 -10.14 -8.65
C ILE A 146 -2.88 -8.81 -8.88
N GLY A 147 -3.36 -8.16 -7.80
CA GLY A 147 -4.00 -6.86 -7.88
C GLY A 147 -3.09 -5.79 -8.46
N TYR A 148 -1.83 -5.76 -8.04
CA TYR A 148 -0.83 -4.84 -8.55
C TYR A 148 -0.58 -5.07 -10.05
N GLY A 149 -0.31 -6.31 -10.45
CA GLY A 149 0.02 -6.67 -11.84
C GLY A 149 -1.12 -6.37 -12.81
N VAL A 150 -2.36 -6.75 -12.46
CA VAL A 150 -3.56 -6.52 -13.28
C VAL A 150 -3.88 -5.03 -13.37
N ALA A 151 -3.88 -4.32 -12.23
CA ALA A 151 -4.22 -2.91 -12.22
C ALA A 151 -3.16 -2.04 -12.90
N ALA A 152 -1.88 -2.38 -12.81
CA ALA A 152 -0.82 -1.66 -13.52
C ALA A 152 -1.02 -1.71 -15.05
N SER A 153 -1.38 -2.87 -15.62
CA SER A 153 -1.68 -2.98 -17.06
C SER A 153 -2.89 -2.14 -17.45
N ILE A 154 -3.98 -2.27 -16.68
CA ILE A 154 -5.23 -1.54 -16.94
C ILE A 154 -4.99 -0.04 -16.81
N ALA A 155 -4.28 0.41 -15.78
CA ALA A 155 -3.95 1.80 -15.56
C ALA A 155 -3.13 2.39 -16.71
N GLY A 156 -2.17 1.64 -17.27
CA GLY A 156 -1.44 2.07 -18.48
C GLY A 156 -2.35 2.37 -19.67
N VAL A 157 -3.35 1.52 -19.93
CA VAL A 157 -4.34 1.73 -21.01
C VAL A 157 -5.28 2.90 -20.70
N VAL A 158 -5.76 2.98 -19.45
CA VAL A 158 -6.67 4.04 -19.00
C VAL A 158 -5.99 5.41 -19.07
N VAL A 159 -4.75 5.52 -18.59
CA VAL A 159 -3.94 6.74 -18.66
C VAL A 159 -3.63 7.12 -20.10
N HIS A 160 -3.36 6.15 -20.98
CA HIS A 160 -3.15 6.42 -22.40
C HIS A 160 -4.38 7.03 -23.07
N ARG A 161 -5.60 6.59 -22.72
CA ARG A 161 -6.85 7.06 -23.33
C ARG A 161 -7.42 8.32 -22.70
N PHE A 162 -7.36 8.44 -21.38
CA PHE A 162 -8.05 9.47 -20.61
C PHE A 162 -7.09 10.44 -19.90
N GLY A 163 -5.78 10.28 -20.08
CA GLY A 163 -4.75 11.10 -19.46
C GLY A 163 -4.43 10.69 -18.02
N ILE A 164 -3.37 11.27 -17.46
CA ILE A 164 -2.80 10.88 -16.17
C ILE A 164 -3.73 11.12 -14.96
N ALA A 165 -4.66 12.07 -15.05
CA ALA A 165 -5.62 12.34 -13.97
C ALA A 165 -6.53 11.12 -13.69
N SER A 166 -6.81 10.31 -14.71
CA SER A 166 -7.64 9.11 -14.58
C SER A 166 -7.03 8.04 -13.66
N ALA A 167 -5.69 8.00 -13.51
CA ALA A 167 -5.00 7.13 -12.56
C ALA A 167 -5.39 7.42 -11.11
N PHE A 168 -5.50 8.71 -10.77
CA PHE A 168 -5.85 9.16 -9.42
C PHE A 168 -7.31 8.81 -9.08
N TRP A 169 -8.24 9.01 -10.03
CA TRP A 169 -9.65 8.63 -9.85
C TRP A 169 -9.84 7.12 -9.78
N SER A 170 -9.05 6.35 -10.54
CA SER A 170 -9.06 4.89 -10.47
C SER A 170 -8.59 4.40 -9.09
N CYS A 171 -7.50 4.96 -8.58
CA CYS A 171 -7.00 4.69 -7.22
C CYS A 171 -8.06 5.04 -6.16
N ALA A 172 -8.66 6.23 -6.25
CA ALA A 172 -9.70 6.66 -5.31
C ALA A 172 -10.92 5.71 -5.33
N SER A 173 -11.34 5.26 -6.50
CA SER A 173 -12.45 4.31 -6.65
C SER A 173 -12.13 2.95 -6.02
N LEU A 174 -10.93 2.42 -6.26
CA LEU A 174 -10.47 1.16 -5.66
C LEU A 174 -10.34 1.25 -4.15
N PHE A 175 -9.87 2.39 -3.63
CA PHE A 175 -9.76 2.64 -2.19
C PHE A 175 -11.13 2.76 -1.52
N LEU A 176 -12.12 3.34 -2.21
CA LEU A 176 -13.49 3.38 -1.73
C LEU A 176 -14.07 1.95 -1.61
N ILE A 177 -13.85 1.11 -2.62
CA ILE A 177 -14.27 -0.30 -2.59
C ILE A 177 -13.51 -1.05 -1.48
N ALA A 178 -12.21 -0.82 -1.33
CA ALA A 178 -11.41 -1.39 -0.25
C ALA A 178 -11.93 -0.98 1.14
N ALA A 179 -12.40 0.27 1.31
CA ALA A 179 -13.00 0.74 2.56
C ALA A 179 -14.33 0.05 2.88
N LEU A 180 -15.08 -0.38 1.86
CA LEU A 180 -16.29 -1.19 2.05
C LEU A 180 -15.92 -2.63 2.43
N VAL A 181 -14.93 -3.21 1.76
CA VAL A 181 -14.44 -4.58 2.03
C VAL A 181 -13.76 -4.68 3.40
N SER A 182 -13.08 -3.63 3.86
CA SER A 182 -12.40 -3.61 5.17
C SER A 182 -13.37 -3.81 6.34
N ARG A 183 -14.68 -3.55 6.14
CA ARG A 183 -15.73 -3.85 7.14
C ARG A 183 -15.85 -5.34 7.45
N LYS A 184 -15.41 -6.22 6.54
CA LYS A 184 -15.38 -7.68 6.71
C LYS A 184 -14.09 -8.17 7.36
N LEU A 185 -13.08 -7.32 7.49
CA LEU A 185 -11.85 -7.66 8.21
C LEU A 185 -12.09 -7.70 9.72
N THR A 186 -11.45 -8.65 10.38
CA THR A 186 -11.49 -8.83 11.82
C THR A 186 -10.08 -8.68 12.36
N TYR A 187 -9.96 -8.00 13.50
CA TYR A 187 -8.70 -7.64 14.11
C TYR A 187 -8.63 -8.28 15.50
N ASP A 188 -7.41 -8.58 15.95
CA ASP A 188 -7.19 -8.93 17.33
C ASP A 188 -7.28 -7.66 18.20
N THR A 189 -8.30 -7.59 19.04
CA THR A 189 -8.50 -6.48 19.98
C THR A 189 -8.08 -6.85 21.41
N SER A 190 -7.69 -8.10 21.65
CA SER A 190 -7.29 -8.60 22.96
C SER A 190 -5.76 -8.64 23.04
N ALA A 191 -5.18 -7.92 23.99
CA ALA A 191 -3.76 -8.01 24.41
C ALA A 191 -2.67 -7.31 23.56
N ALA A 192 -3.00 -6.47 22.57
CA ALA A 192 -1.96 -5.82 21.74
C ALA A 192 -1.01 -4.86 22.52
N ALA A 193 -1.50 -4.19 23.58
CA ALA A 193 -0.74 -3.13 24.25
C ALA A 193 0.39 -3.63 25.18
N GLU A 194 0.19 -4.73 25.93
CA GLU A 194 1.20 -5.24 26.89
C GLU A 194 2.35 -6.00 26.19
N HIS A 195 2.04 -6.77 25.14
CA HIS A 195 3.04 -7.56 24.43
C HIS A 195 3.97 -6.70 23.54
N ALA A 196 3.50 -5.55 23.05
CA ALA A 196 4.26 -4.68 22.15
C ALA A 196 5.54 -4.12 22.79
N GLN A 197 5.47 -3.65 24.04
CA GLN A 197 6.61 -3.00 24.70
C GLN A 197 7.70 -3.99 25.11
N GLN A 198 7.31 -5.21 25.50
CA GLN A 198 8.25 -6.30 25.78
C GLN A 198 8.89 -6.85 24.50
N GLY A 199 8.14 -6.90 23.38
CA GLY A 199 8.65 -7.33 22.08
C GLY A 199 9.74 -6.42 21.52
N VAL A 200 9.54 -5.09 21.55
CA VAL A 200 10.54 -4.11 21.08
C VAL A 200 11.86 -4.22 21.86
N ARG A 201 11.78 -4.37 23.19
CA ARG A 201 12.98 -4.51 24.03
C ARG A 201 13.76 -5.80 23.71
N LYS A 202 13.05 -6.91 23.44
CA LYS A 202 13.68 -8.18 23.04
C LYS A 202 14.34 -8.11 21.66
N LEU A 203 13.72 -7.41 20.71
CA LEU A 203 14.27 -7.19 19.37
C LEU A 203 15.57 -6.36 19.43
N LEU A 204 15.57 -5.26 20.17
CA LEU A 204 16.76 -4.40 20.30
C LEU A 204 17.91 -5.07 21.06
N ALA A 205 17.61 -6.05 21.91
CA ALA A 205 18.63 -6.84 22.61
C ALA A 205 19.24 -7.95 21.73
N ASN A 206 18.67 -8.24 20.55
CA ASN A 206 19.17 -9.30 19.68
C ASN A 206 20.34 -8.78 18.81
N PRO A 207 21.53 -9.40 18.89
CA PRO A 207 22.71 -8.96 18.13
C PRO A 207 22.56 -9.08 16.60
N HIS A 208 21.64 -9.92 16.10
CA HIS A 208 21.36 -10.06 14.67
C HIS A 208 20.35 -9.03 14.14
N TRP A 209 19.64 -8.33 15.02
CA TRP A 209 18.68 -7.30 14.65
C TRP A 209 19.27 -6.16 13.81
N PRO A 210 20.42 -5.55 14.16
CA PRO A 210 21.02 -4.51 13.32
C PRO A 210 21.43 -5.02 11.93
N LEU A 211 21.89 -6.27 11.82
CA LEU A 211 22.20 -6.88 10.52
C LEU A 211 20.94 -7.03 9.66
N PHE A 212 19.84 -7.50 10.25
CA PHE A 212 18.55 -7.57 9.57
C PHE A 212 18.05 -6.20 9.09
N LEU A 213 18.21 -5.16 9.92
CA LEU A 213 17.87 -3.78 9.54
C LEU A 213 18.76 -3.26 8.40
N ALA A 214 20.07 -3.55 8.43
CA ALA A 214 20.99 -3.14 7.38
C ALA A 214 20.65 -3.78 6.02
N VAL A 215 20.34 -5.09 6.01
CA VAL A 215 19.92 -5.81 4.81
C VAL A 215 18.57 -5.27 4.30
N SER A 216 17.61 -5.04 5.20
CA SER A 216 16.31 -4.47 4.85
C SER A 216 16.43 -3.06 4.28
N PHE A 217 17.34 -2.26 4.83
CA PHE A 217 17.63 -0.92 4.33
C PHE A 217 18.27 -0.95 2.94
N ALA A 218 19.25 -1.82 2.72
CA ALA A 218 19.87 -2.01 1.40
C ALA A 218 18.84 -2.47 0.34
N GLY A 219 17.96 -3.41 0.70
CA GLY A 219 16.84 -3.82 -0.16
C GLY A 219 15.85 -2.68 -0.44
N GLY A 220 15.57 -1.85 0.57
CA GLY A 220 14.73 -0.66 0.43
C GLY A 220 15.33 0.38 -0.52
N LEU A 221 16.65 0.60 -0.50
CA LEU A 221 17.34 1.47 -1.46
C LEU A 221 17.21 0.97 -2.91
N ALA A 222 17.34 -0.35 -3.11
CA ALA A 222 17.12 -0.96 -4.42
C ALA A 222 15.68 -0.75 -4.91
N LEU A 223 14.69 -0.95 -4.02
CA LEU A 223 13.28 -0.74 -4.33
C LEU A 223 12.97 0.74 -4.61
N ALA A 224 13.60 1.68 -3.90
CA ALA A 224 13.41 3.11 -4.11
C ALA A 224 13.86 3.56 -5.52
N SER A 225 14.91 2.95 -6.05
CA SER A 225 15.40 3.19 -7.43
C SER A 225 14.34 2.81 -8.48
N PHE A 226 13.48 1.84 -8.18
CA PHE A 226 12.41 1.40 -9.08
C PHE A 226 11.38 2.51 -9.39
N ASN A 227 11.25 3.53 -8.54
CA ASN A 227 10.37 4.69 -8.79
C ASN A 227 10.75 5.47 -10.07
N TYR A 228 12.01 5.37 -10.52
CA TYR A 228 12.50 6.04 -11.74
C TYR A 228 12.39 5.16 -12.99
N PHE A 229 11.88 3.94 -12.86
CA PHE A 229 11.75 2.99 -13.98
C PHE A 229 10.84 3.52 -15.09
N PHE A 230 9.67 4.07 -14.74
CA PHE A 230 8.70 4.60 -15.72
C PHE A 230 9.20 5.85 -16.46
N PRO A 231 9.78 6.86 -15.77
CA PRO A 231 10.48 7.95 -16.43
C PRO A 231 11.57 7.48 -17.40
N TYR A 232 12.41 6.53 -16.98
CA TYR A 232 13.46 5.97 -17.85
C TYR A 232 12.88 5.29 -19.09
N MET A 233 11.81 4.49 -18.94
CA MET A 233 11.10 3.91 -20.09
C MET A 233 10.53 4.98 -21.03
N LYS A 234 10.08 6.12 -20.48
CA LYS A 234 9.53 7.22 -21.28
C LYS A 234 10.63 7.90 -22.10
N GLU A 235 11.82 8.06 -21.53
CA GLU A 235 13.00 8.59 -22.24
C GLU A 235 13.42 7.69 -23.40
N LEU A 236 13.24 6.36 -23.26
CA LEU A 236 13.43 5.39 -24.35
C LEU A 236 12.31 5.40 -25.41
N GLY A 237 11.31 6.28 -25.28
CA GLY A 237 10.17 6.37 -26.19
C GLY A 237 9.10 5.30 -25.99
N ALA A 238 9.09 4.59 -24.85
CA ALA A 238 8.09 3.57 -24.57
C ALA A 238 6.69 4.18 -24.40
N SER A 239 5.68 3.48 -24.89
CA SER A 239 4.27 3.84 -24.64
C SER A 239 3.86 3.50 -23.19
N ALA A 240 2.84 4.17 -22.67
CA ALA A 240 2.28 3.85 -21.34
C ALA A 240 1.77 2.39 -21.24
N SER A 241 1.35 1.80 -22.35
CA SER A 241 0.94 0.39 -22.39
C SER A 241 2.15 -0.55 -22.24
N THR A 242 3.27 -0.22 -22.89
CA THR A 242 4.54 -0.97 -22.75
C THR A 242 5.07 -0.91 -21.32
N MET A 243 4.96 0.24 -20.67
CA MET A 243 5.34 0.40 -19.26
C MET A 243 4.49 -0.48 -18.34
N GLY A 244 3.17 -0.50 -18.55
CA GLY A 244 2.25 -1.38 -17.81
C GLY A 244 2.58 -2.86 -17.99
N LEU A 245 2.87 -3.29 -19.24
CA LEU A 245 3.25 -4.68 -19.53
C LEU A 245 4.57 -5.10 -18.86
N ALA A 246 5.57 -4.21 -18.82
CA ALA A 246 6.83 -4.49 -18.14
C ALA A 246 6.63 -4.79 -16.65
N LEU A 247 5.76 -4.03 -15.98
CA LEU A 247 5.36 -4.29 -14.60
C LEU A 247 4.64 -5.62 -14.43
N THR A 248 3.73 -5.96 -15.35
CA THR A 248 3.01 -7.23 -15.32
C THR A 248 3.96 -8.43 -15.39
N ILE A 249 4.95 -8.38 -16.28
CA ILE A 249 5.98 -9.43 -16.38
C ILE A 249 6.74 -9.56 -15.05
N GLY A 250 7.10 -8.44 -14.43
CA GLY A 250 7.72 -8.43 -13.09
C GLY A 250 6.83 -9.06 -12.02
N THR A 251 5.53 -8.76 -12.01
CA THR A 251 4.62 -9.35 -11.02
C THR A 251 4.38 -10.85 -11.22
N ILE A 252 4.44 -11.34 -12.47
CA ILE A 252 4.28 -12.76 -12.76
C ILE A 252 5.46 -13.56 -12.19
N SER A 253 6.67 -13.01 -12.18
CA SER A 253 7.85 -13.69 -11.62
C SER A 253 7.80 -13.83 -10.09
N GLU A 254 6.99 -13.02 -9.40
CA GLU A 254 6.77 -13.13 -7.94
C GLU A 254 5.83 -14.28 -7.56
N ILE A 255 4.95 -14.73 -8.47
CA ILE A 255 3.90 -15.70 -8.17
C ILE A 255 4.46 -17.03 -7.62
N PRO A 256 5.50 -17.65 -8.23
CA PRO A 256 6.09 -18.88 -7.69
C PRO A 256 6.65 -18.69 -6.27
N VAL A 257 7.31 -17.57 -6.00
CA VAL A 257 7.96 -17.28 -4.70
C VAL A 257 6.95 -17.13 -3.58
N LEU A 258 5.75 -16.62 -3.88
CA LEU A 258 4.69 -16.42 -2.88
C LEU A 258 3.77 -17.65 -2.72
N PHE A 259 3.83 -18.60 -3.66
CA PHE A 259 2.99 -19.80 -3.63
C PHE A 259 3.70 -21.02 -3.03
N PHE A 260 5.01 -21.15 -3.26
CA PHE A 260 5.87 -22.23 -2.76
C PHE A 260 6.68 -21.80 -1.54
#